data_AF-A0A8I6TMU7-F1
#
_entry.id   AF-A0A8I6TMU7-F1
#
_cell.length_a   1.000
_cell.length_b   1.000
_cell.length_c   1.000
_cell.angle_alpha   90.00
_cell.angle_beta   90.00
_cell.angle_gamma   90.00
#
_symmetry.space_group_name_H-M   'P 1'
#
loop_
_entity.id
_entity.type
_entity.pdbx_description
1 polymer ?
#
loop_
_entity_poly.entity_id
_entity_poly.type
_entity_poly.pdbx_seq_one_letter_code
_entity_poly.pdbx_strand_id
1 'polypeptide(L)'
;MKGSGWVLDKTDGLLIRINRYRPLRGSGYINIPKRISLTKSIINVNNAGDFCFKYSILSKFVRTHPGRVSSYSNMLNHYDFSCINCPTPLKDIYVFEKVNNISINVFGLESRLSMRKIMFILSKLSIVS
;
A
#
# COMPACT_ATOMS: atom_id res chain seq x y z
N MET A 1 31.34 10.11 -41.88
CA MET A 1 30.01 9.61 -41.44
C MET A 1 28.98 10.08 -42.45
N LYS A 2 28.36 9.17 -43.22
CA LYS A 2 27.28 9.51 -44.15
C LYS A 2 25.95 9.38 -43.40
N GLY A 3 25.33 10.50 -43.07
CA GLY A 3 23.96 10.56 -42.56
C GLY A 3 22.95 10.40 -43.71
N SER A 4 21.74 9.96 -43.40
CA SER A 4 20.70 9.59 -44.36
C SER A 4 20.09 10.77 -45.14
N GLY A 5 20.49 12.01 -44.87
CA GLY A 5 20.01 13.21 -45.58
C GLY A 5 18.57 13.62 -45.28
N TRP A 6 17.91 12.97 -44.32
CA TRP A 6 16.54 13.30 -43.94
C TRP A 6 16.51 14.56 -43.06
N VAL A 7 15.66 15.50 -43.43
CA VAL A 7 15.35 16.72 -42.66
C VAL A 7 13.88 16.61 -42.24
N LEU A 8 13.63 16.82 -40.94
CA LEU A 8 12.27 16.91 -40.42
C LEU A 8 11.63 18.19 -40.96
N ASP A 9 10.60 18.04 -41.80
CA ASP A 9 9.90 19.16 -42.43
C ASP A 9 8.93 19.85 -41.44
N LYS A 10 7.98 19.11 -40.87
CA LYS A 10 7.08 19.61 -39.81
C LYS A 10 6.48 18.52 -38.95
N THR A 11 5.95 18.90 -37.80
CA THR A 11 5.17 18.03 -36.90
C THR A 11 3.71 18.48 -36.92
N ASP A 12 2.79 17.65 -37.41
CA ASP A 12 1.38 18.02 -37.57
C ASP A 12 0.61 18.18 -36.24
N GLY A 13 1.14 17.63 -35.14
CA GLY A 13 0.59 17.85 -33.81
C GLY A 13 1.18 16.92 -32.76
N LEU A 14 1.21 17.38 -31.52
CA LEU A 14 1.66 16.60 -30.36
C LEU A 14 0.50 16.46 -29.36
N LEU A 15 0.02 15.24 -29.16
CA LEU A 15 -0.98 14.94 -28.15
C LEU A 15 -0.32 14.47 -26.85
N ILE A 16 -0.33 15.30 -25.82
CA ILE A 16 0.16 14.93 -24.48
C ILE A 16 -1.02 14.66 -23.56
N ARG A 17 -1.16 13.42 -23.07
CA ARG A 17 -2.17 13.04 -22.08
C ARG A 17 -1.57 13.06 -20.67
N ILE A 18 -1.81 14.14 -19.94
CA ILE A 18 -1.37 14.28 -18.55
C ILE A 18 -2.48 13.74 -17.63
N ASN A 19 -2.24 12.59 -17.01
CA ASN A 19 -3.13 12.04 -15.99
C ASN A 19 -2.66 12.47 -14.59
N ARG A 20 -3.59 12.85 -13.70
CA ARG A 20 -3.25 13.11 -12.30
C ARG A 20 -2.87 11.79 -11.62
N TYR A 21 -1.58 11.58 -11.39
CA TYR A 21 -1.11 10.49 -10.56
C TYR A 21 -1.43 10.79 -9.09
N ARG A 22 -2.35 10.03 -8.50
CA ARG A 22 -2.57 10.02 -7.05
C ARG A 22 -1.94 8.75 -6.50
N PRO A 23 -0.75 8.83 -5.88
CA PRO A 23 -0.14 7.66 -5.27
C PRO A 23 -1.07 7.12 -4.21
N LEU A 24 -1.14 5.79 -4.11
CA LEU A 24 -1.80 5.15 -2.98
C LEU A 24 -1.09 5.63 -1.70
N ARG A 25 -1.86 6.15 -0.75
CA ARG A 25 -1.36 6.52 0.58
C ARG A 25 -1.99 5.58 1.60
N GLY A 26 -1.17 5.11 2.54
CA GLY A 26 -1.67 4.57 3.79
C GLY A 26 -2.31 5.69 4.61
N SER A 27 -3.40 5.39 5.28
CA SER A 27 -4.05 6.26 6.27
C SER A 27 -4.50 5.40 7.44
N GLY A 28 -4.99 6.00 8.52
CA GLY A 28 -5.65 5.28 9.63
C GLY A 28 -6.90 4.49 9.23
N TYR A 29 -7.82 4.30 10.18
CA TYR A 29 -9.04 3.53 9.95
C TYR A 29 -9.85 4.07 8.75
N ILE A 30 -10.15 3.19 7.79
CA ILE A 30 -11.00 3.50 6.62
C ILE A 30 -12.28 2.68 6.73
N ASN A 31 -13.43 3.32 6.46
CA ASN A 31 -14.69 2.59 6.31
C ASN A 31 -14.66 1.74 5.04
N ILE A 32 -14.48 0.43 5.22
CA ILE A 32 -14.47 -0.55 4.13
C ILE A 32 -15.90 -0.70 3.59
N PRO A 33 -16.10 -0.78 2.26
CA PRO A 33 -17.39 -1.10 1.68
C PRO A 33 -18.01 -2.37 2.29
N LYS A 34 -19.31 -2.34 2.60
CA LYS A 34 -20.04 -3.42 3.28
C LYS A 34 -19.81 -4.80 2.64
N ARG A 35 -19.78 -4.86 1.31
CA ARG A 35 -19.55 -6.11 0.56
C ARG A 35 -18.24 -6.80 0.97
N ILE A 36 -17.20 -6.03 1.26
CA ILE A 36 -15.87 -6.53 1.62
C ILE A 36 -15.77 -6.72 3.13
N SER A 37 -16.40 -5.88 3.94
CA SER A 37 -16.42 -6.10 5.39
C SER A 37 -17.14 -7.41 5.76
N LEU A 38 -18.18 -7.77 5.00
CA LEU A 38 -18.95 -8.99 5.21
C LEU A 38 -18.16 -10.28 4.92
N THR A 39 -17.15 -10.26 4.04
CA THR A 39 -16.32 -11.44 3.80
C THR A 39 -15.40 -11.76 4.98
N LYS A 40 -15.21 -10.80 5.90
CA LYS A 40 -14.26 -10.90 7.03
C LYS A 40 -12.83 -11.27 6.61
N SER A 41 -12.49 -11.07 5.34
CA SER A 41 -11.18 -11.42 4.78
C SER A 41 -10.13 -10.32 4.97
N ILE A 42 -10.53 -9.17 5.51
CA ILE A 42 -9.67 -8.01 5.77
C ILE A 42 -9.71 -7.68 7.26
N ILE A 43 -8.53 -7.54 7.85
CA ILE A 43 -8.37 -6.99 9.19
C ILE A 43 -8.31 -5.47 9.06
N ASN A 44 -9.30 -4.78 9.60
CA ASN A 44 -9.34 -3.31 9.64
C ASN A 44 -9.05 -2.84 11.07
N VAL A 45 -7.80 -2.50 11.35
CA VAL A 45 -7.39 -2.06 12.68
C VAL A 45 -7.88 -0.64 12.91
N ASN A 46 -8.75 -0.45 13.90
CA ASN A 46 -9.22 0.87 14.29
C ASN A 46 -8.11 1.60 15.04
N ASN A 47 -7.32 2.36 14.29
CA ASN A 47 -6.25 3.20 14.79
C ASN A 47 -6.56 4.67 14.47
N ALA A 48 -6.32 5.55 15.43
CA ALA A 48 -6.60 6.98 15.34
C ALA A 48 -5.49 7.78 14.64
N GLY A 49 -4.44 7.13 14.14
CA GLY A 49 -3.25 7.77 13.55
C GLY A 49 -2.87 7.19 12.20
N ASP A 50 -1.60 7.30 11.83
CA ASP A 50 -1.08 6.92 10.51
C ASP A 50 -0.25 5.62 10.54
N PHE A 51 -0.52 4.75 11.52
CA PHE A 51 0.24 3.51 11.77
C PHE A 51 -0.35 2.28 11.06
N CYS A 52 -1.12 2.47 9.99
CA CYS A 52 -1.80 1.36 9.31
C CYS A 52 -0.83 0.30 8.80
N PHE A 53 0.30 0.70 8.22
CA PHE A 53 1.33 -0.22 7.73
C PHE A 53 1.86 -1.10 8.86
N LYS A 54 2.20 -0.48 10.00
CA LYS A 54 2.67 -1.18 11.21
C LYS A 54 1.65 -2.24 11.65
N TYR A 55 0.39 -1.85 11.83
CA TYR A 55 -0.64 -2.80 12.27
C TYR A 55 -0.97 -3.86 11.22
N SER A 56 -0.94 -3.54 9.92
CA SER A 56 -1.13 -4.53 8.85
C SER A 56 -0.05 -5.62 8.88
N ILE A 57 1.21 -5.26 9.11
CA ILE A 57 2.30 -6.24 9.23
C ILE A 57 2.15 -7.08 10.50
N LEU A 58 1.89 -6.44 11.64
CA LEU A 58 1.75 -7.14 12.92
C LEU A 58 0.49 -8.01 13.01
N SER A 59 -0.51 -7.78 12.14
CA SER A 59 -1.76 -8.56 12.11
C SER A 59 -1.53 -10.04 11.84
N LYS A 60 -0.39 -10.39 11.24
CA LYS A 60 0.05 -11.78 11.09
C LYS A 60 0.12 -12.55 12.42
N PHE A 61 0.39 -11.87 13.53
CA PHE A 61 0.60 -12.50 14.83
C PHE A 61 -0.64 -12.45 15.75
N VAL A 62 -1.68 -11.69 15.38
CA VAL A 62 -2.85 -11.47 16.23
C VAL A 62 -4.02 -12.33 15.77
N ARG A 63 -4.49 -13.21 16.64
CA ARG A 63 -5.67 -14.07 16.39
C ARG A 63 -6.94 -13.54 17.04
N THR A 64 -6.81 -12.95 18.23
CA THR A 64 -7.93 -12.47 19.03
C THR A 64 -8.12 -10.97 18.83
N HIS A 65 -9.33 -10.56 18.45
CA HIS A 65 -9.69 -9.15 18.25
C HIS A 65 -8.67 -8.36 17.41
N PRO A 66 -8.29 -8.82 16.20
CA PRO A 66 -7.28 -8.15 15.38
C PRO A 66 -7.71 -6.75 14.91
N GLY A 67 -8.98 -6.37 15.03
CA GLY A 67 -9.43 -5.00 14.75
C GLY A 67 -9.03 -3.95 15.80
N ARG A 68 -8.45 -4.34 16.95
CA ARG A 68 -8.16 -3.43 18.07
C ARG A 68 -6.65 -3.21 18.23
N VAL A 69 -6.23 -1.95 18.37
CA VAL A 69 -4.83 -1.58 18.63
C VAL A 69 -4.26 -2.24 19.89
N SER A 70 -5.07 -2.39 20.94
CA SER A 70 -4.63 -3.01 22.20
C SER A 70 -4.14 -4.46 22.05
N SER A 71 -4.61 -5.18 21.03
CA SER A 71 -4.21 -6.55 20.73
C SER A 71 -2.76 -6.68 20.23
N TYR A 72 -2.09 -5.56 19.92
CA TYR A 72 -0.77 -5.50 19.31
C TYR A 72 0.35 -5.10 20.26
N SER A 73 0.04 -4.78 21.52
CA SER A 73 0.99 -4.30 22.54
C SER A 73 2.24 -5.17 22.66
N ASN A 74 2.06 -6.49 22.73
CA ASN A 74 3.16 -7.45 22.85
C ASN A 74 3.96 -7.66 21.55
N MET A 75 3.44 -7.18 20.42
CA MET A 75 3.98 -7.50 19.09
C MET A 75 4.83 -6.38 18.49
N LEU A 76 4.94 -5.23 19.17
CA LEU A 76 5.56 -4.02 18.63
C LEU A 76 7.04 -4.19 18.27
N ASN A 77 7.73 -5.17 18.86
CA ASN A 77 9.16 -5.42 18.71
C ASN A 77 9.49 -6.54 17.70
N HIS A 78 8.51 -7.12 17.00
CA HIS A 78 8.76 -8.19 16.03
C HIS A 78 9.53 -7.75 14.78
N TYR A 79 9.46 -6.46 14.43
CA TYR A 79 10.11 -5.87 13.28
C TYR A 79 10.65 -4.49 13.64
N ASP A 80 11.71 -4.08 12.95
CA ASP A 80 12.26 -2.74 13.04
C ASP A 80 11.47 -1.77 12.15
N PHE A 81 10.68 -0.92 12.80
CA PHE A 81 9.92 0.16 12.16
C PHE A 81 10.65 1.51 12.17
N SER A 82 11.85 1.61 12.75
CA SER A 82 12.61 2.88 12.81
C SER A 82 13.12 3.33 11.45
N CYS A 83 13.25 2.40 10.50
CA CYS A 83 13.69 2.65 9.14
C CYS A 83 12.64 3.33 8.23
N ILE A 84 11.40 3.51 8.71
CA ILE A 84 10.31 4.10 7.95
C ILE A 84 9.54 5.16 8.76
N ASN A 85 8.98 6.14 8.06
CA ASN A 85 8.07 7.10 8.67
C ASN A 85 6.61 6.63 8.56
N CYS A 86 5.76 7.16 9.43
CA CYS A 86 4.30 6.98 9.36
C CYS A 86 3.64 8.33 8.98
N PRO A 87 2.74 8.37 7.99
CA PRO A 87 2.28 7.27 7.13
C PRO A 87 3.37 6.78 6.18
N THR A 88 3.54 5.45 6.08
CA THR A 88 4.60 4.83 5.27
C THR A 88 4.34 5.02 3.78
N PRO A 89 5.21 5.75 3.06
CA PRO A 89 5.13 5.84 1.61
C PRO A 89 5.38 4.47 0.96
N LEU A 90 4.69 4.16 -0.14
CA LEU A 90 4.89 2.89 -0.87
C LEU A 90 6.35 2.64 -1.25
N LYS A 91 7.09 3.68 -1.62
CA LYS A 91 8.50 3.60 -1.97
C LYS A 91 9.39 3.14 -0.81
N ASP A 92 8.97 3.38 0.44
CA ASP A 92 9.75 3.07 1.64
C ASP A 92 9.44 1.64 2.14
N ILE A 93 8.43 0.96 1.59
CA ILE A 93 8.15 -0.45 1.91
C ILE A 93 9.34 -1.34 1.57
N TYR A 94 9.98 -1.08 0.42
CA TYR A 94 11.20 -1.79 0.03
C TYR A 94 12.35 -1.62 1.04
N VAL A 95 12.46 -0.45 1.69
CA VAL A 95 13.46 -0.23 2.74
C VAL A 95 13.13 -1.12 3.94
N PHE A 96 11.87 -1.15 4.35
CA PHE A 96 11.41 -2.01 5.44
C PHE A 96 11.62 -3.50 5.16
N GLU A 97 11.33 -3.96 3.93
CA GLU A 97 11.59 -5.34 3.49
C GLU A 97 13.07 -5.72 3.62
N LYS A 98 13.97 -4.84 3.20
CA LYS A 98 15.41 -5.07 3.28
C LYS A 98 15.92 -5.13 4.72
N VAL A 99 15.49 -4.20 5.57
CA VAL A 99 15.94 -4.13 6.97
C VAL A 99 15.45 -5.35 7.75
N ASN A 100 14.22 -5.80 7.49
CA ASN A 100 13.60 -6.90 8.24
C ASN A 100 13.76 -8.28 7.56
N ASN A 101 14.38 -8.34 6.38
CA ASN A 101 14.55 -9.55 5.58
C ASN A 101 13.22 -10.30 5.34
N ILE A 102 12.20 -9.57 4.88
CA ILE A 102 10.87 -10.11 4.55
C ILE A 102 10.39 -9.62 3.19
N SER A 103 9.34 -10.25 2.66
CA SER A 103 8.65 -9.81 1.44
C SER A 103 7.19 -9.47 1.74
N ILE A 104 6.71 -8.38 1.14
CA ILE A 104 5.42 -7.76 1.40
C ILE A 104 4.69 -7.56 0.08
N ASN A 105 3.49 -8.13 -0.03
CA ASN A 105 2.60 -7.89 -1.15
C ASN A 105 1.61 -6.77 -0.79
N VAL A 106 1.51 -5.76 -1.66
CA VAL A 106 0.59 -4.65 -1.50
C VAL A 106 -0.50 -4.71 -2.56
N PHE A 107 -1.76 -4.68 -2.12
CA PHE A 107 -2.92 -4.73 -3.00
C PHE A 107 -3.70 -3.42 -2.95
N GLY A 108 -4.32 -3.05 -4.08
CA GLY A 108 -5.25 -1.92 -4.16
C GLY A 108 -6.64 -2.41 -4.50
N LEU A 109 -7.67 -1.85 -3.87
CA LEU A 109 -9.05 -2.07 -4.31
C LEU A 109 -9.45 -0.93 -5.23
N GLU A 110 -9.77 -1.30 -6.47
CA GLU A 110 -10.33 -0.38 -7.46
C GLU A 110 -11.85 -0.47 -7.39
N SER A 111 -12.49 0.61 -6.93
CA SER A 111 -13.94 0.73 -6.98
C SER A 111 -14.35 1.23 -8.37
N ARG A 112 -15.20 0.48 -9.07
CA ARG A 112 -15.79 0.93 -10.36
C ARG A 112 -16.60 2.23 -10.25
N LEU A 113 -16.92 2.68 -9.03
CA LEU A 113 -17.79 3.84 -8.76
C LEU A 113 -17.03 5.13 -8.42
N SER A 114 -15.69 5.11 -8.30
CA SER A 114 -14.92 6.33 -8.03
C SER A 114 -13.51 6.24 -8.57
N MET A 115 -13.03 7.30 -9.22
CA MET A 115 -11.63 7.55 -9.63
C MET A 115 -10.62 7.60 -8.44
N ARG A 116 -10.93 6.98 -7.30
CA ARG A 116 -10.12 6.92 -6.08
C ARG A 116 -9.74 5.47 -5.83
N LYS A 117 -8.45 5.15 -5.96
CA LYS A 117 -7.89 3.88 -5.50
C LYS A 117 -7.79 3.93 -3.97
N ILE A 118 -8.43 2.98 -3.28
CA ILE A 118 -8.33 2.85 -1.83
C ILE A 118 -7.29 1.75 -1.55
N MET A 119 -6.25 2.11 -0.80
CA MET A 119 -5.23 1.15 -0.38
C MET A 119 -5.82 0.27 0.71
N PHE A 120 -5.78 -1.04 0.49
CA PHE A 120 -5.91 -2.01 1.56
C PHE A 120 -4.61 -2.79 1.56
N ILE A 121 -3.81 -2.65 2.61
CA ILE A 121 -2.74 -3.60 2.84
C ILE A 121 -3.46 -4.89 3.27
N LEU A 122 -3.82 -5.70 2.28
CA LEU A 122 -4.22 -7.07 2.48
C LEU A 122 -2.95 -7.80 2.89
N SER A 123 -2.69 -7.87 4.19
CA SER A 123 -1.74 -8.82 4.74
C SER A 123 -2.33 -10.23 4.66
N LYS A 124 -2.71 -10.70 3.47
CA LYS A 124 -2.40 -12.09 3.14
C LYS A 124 -0.94 -12.06 2.71
N LEU A 125 -0.05 -12.12 3.70
CA LEU A 125 1.27 -12.67 3.45
C LEU A 125 1.01 -14.11 3.01
N SER A 126 0.86 -14.33 1.71
CA SER A 126 1.21 -15.61 1.13
C SER A 126 2.71 -15.74 1.37
N ILE A 127 3.08 -16.27 2.53
CA ILE A 127 4.35 -16.98 2.64
C ILE A 127 4.13 -18.16 1.71
N VAL A 128 4.71 -18.08 0.52
CA VAL A 128 5.00 -19.30 -0.23
C VAL A 128 6.01 -20.02 0.64
N SER A 129 5.53 -20.97 1.43
CA SER A 129 6.33 -22.05 1.97
C SER A 129 6.75 -22.96 0.84
#